data_AF-A0A1G2HZ37-F1
#
_entry.id   AF-A0A1G2HZ37-F1
#
_cell.length_a   1.000
_cell.length_b   1.000
_cell.length_c   1.000
_cell.angle_alpha   90.00
_cell.angle_beta   90.00
_cell.angle_gamma   90.00
#
_symmetry.space_group_name_H-M   'P 1'
#
loop_
_entity.id
_entity.type
_entity.pdbx_description
1 polymer ?
#
loop_
_entity_poly.entity_id
_entity_poly.type
_entity_poly.pdbx_seq_one_letter_code
_entity_poly.pdbx_strand_id
1 'polypeptide(L)' 'MAQIINADTDEAINVCDNSMIKEACTRLGVSFGCEIGNCGTCMVKIVEGMENMNKLSEPEENMGMDGAYRLAC' A
#
# COMPACT_ATOMS: atom_id res chain seq x y z
N MET A 1 -8.13 4.98 14.29
CA MET A 1 -8.62 3.84 13.48
C MET A 1 -8.75 4.33 12.07
N ALA A 2 -7.94 3.77 11.17
CA ALA A 2 -7.95 4.10 9.76
C ALA A 2 -8.67 3.02 8.96
N GLN A 3 -9.01 3.32 7.71
CA GLN A 3 -9.64 2.38 6.78
C GLN A 3 -8.83 2.32 5.49
N ILE A 4 -8.72 1.13 4.93
CA ILE A 4 -8.18 0.90 3.59
C ILE A 4 -9.33 0.45 2.71
N ILE A 5 -9.52 1.13 1.58
CA ILE A 5 -10.64 0.93 0.67
C ILE A 5 -10.07 0.55 -0.69
N ASN A 6 -10.59 -0.52 -1.28
CA ASN A 6 -10.32 -0.84 -2.68
C ASN A 6 -11.21 0.06 -3.56
N ALA A 7 -10.58 0.93 -4.36
CA ALA A 7 -11.29 1.90 -5.19
C ALA A 7 -12.12 1.27 -6.32
N ASP A 8 -11.84 0.02 -6.71
CA ASP A 8 -12.55 -0.67 -7.79
C ASP A 8 -13.75 -1.47 -7.26
N THR A 9 -13.71 -1.96 -6.01
CA THR A 9 -14.75 -2.84 -5.43
C THR A 9 -15.55 -2.22 -4.29
N ASP A 10 -15.16 -1.04 -3.80
CA ASP A 10 -15.69 -0.38 -2.59
C ASP A 10 -15.55 -1.22 -1.29
N GLU A 11 -14.82 -2.33 -1.32
CA GLU A 11 -14.54 -3.13 -0.13
C GLU A 11 -13.57 -2.40 0.80
N ALA A 12 -13.89 -2.40 2.09
CA ALA A 12 -13.14 -1.67 3.11
C ALA A 12 -12.70 -2.58 4.27
N ILE A 13 -11.48 -2.37 4.76
CA ILE A 13 -10.93 -3.05 5.93
C ILE A 13 -10.43 -2.01 6.93
N ASN A 14 -10.85 -2.17 8.18
CA ASN A 14 -10.38 -1.34 9.29
C ASN A 14 -8.97 -1.78 9.72
N VAL A 15 -8.10 -0.81 9.94
CA VAL A 15 -6.73 -1.02 10.40
C VAL A 15 -6.43 -0.13 11.60
N CYS A 16 -5.51 -0.59 12.45
CA CYS A 16 -5.02 0.21 13.56
C CYS A 16 -4.09 1.31 13.05
N ASP A 17 -4.07 2.45 13.73
CA ASP A 17 -3.14 3.52 13.35
C ASP A 17 -1.71 3.02 13.53
N ASN A 18 -0.83 3.34 12.57
CA ASN A 18 0.55 2.87 12.48
C ASN A 18 0.74 1.35 12.25
N SER A 19 -0.33 0.57 11.99
CA SER A 19 -0.17 -0.83 11.59
C SER A 19 0.28 -0.97 10.13
N MET A 20 0.90 -2.10 9.80
CA MET A 20 1.18 -2.46 8.41
C MET A 20 -0.11 -2.66 7.62
N ILE A 21 -0.12 -2.21 6.37
CA ILE A 21 -1.29 -2.29 5.49
C ILE A 21 -1.38 -3.62 4.72
N LYS A 22 -0.28 -4.38 4.69
CA LYS A 22 -0.11 -5.61 3.92
C LYS A 22 -1.28 -6.60 4.05
N GLU A 23 -1.67 -6.96 5.27
CA GLU A 23 -2.75 -7.94 5.49
C GLU A 23 -4.09 -7.47 4.93
N ALA A 24 -4.40 -6.18 5.11
CA ALA A 24 -5.61 -5.58 4.56
C ALA A 24 -5.54 -5.56 3.01
N CYS A 25 -4.42 -5.13 2.43
CA CYS A 25 -4.21 -5.15 0.99
C CYS A 25 -4.33 -6.57 0.39
N THR A 26 -3.79 -7.61 1.04
CA THR A 26 -3.96 -9.01 0.60
C THR A 26 -5.42 -9.42 0.55
N ARG A 27 -6.19 -9.08 1.60
CA ARG A 27 -7.63 -9.40 1.67
C ARG A 27 -8.45 -8.63 0.63
N LEU A 28 -7.98 -7.45 0.24
CA LEU A 28 -8.55 -6.63 -0.84
C LEU A 28 -8.05 -7.01 -2.24
N GLY A 29 -7.26 -8.08 -2.37
CA GLY A 29 -6.86 -8.67 -3.66
C GLY A 29 -5.46 -8.31 -4.17
N VAL A 30 -4.67 -7.56 -3.40
CA VAL A 30 -3.28 -7.24 -3.78
C VAL A 30 -2.40 -8.49 -3.67
N SER A 31 -1.66 -8.79 -4.74
CA SER A 31 -0.71 -9.90 -4.77
C SER A 31 0.65 -9.50 -4.22
N PHE A 32 1.32 -10.42 -3.54
CA PHE A 32 2.65 -10.20 -2.96
C PHE A 32 3.65 -11.20 -3.54
N GLY A 33 4.86 -10.70 -3.82
CA GLY A 33 5.96 -11.49 -4.36
C GLY A 33 7.11 -11.59 -3.37
N CYS A 34 8.07 -10.65 -3.44
CA CYS A 34 9.27 -10.68 -2.61
C CYS A 34 9.07 -10.16 -1.17
N GLU A 35 8.02 -9.36 -0.93
CA GLU A 35 7.69 -8.76 0.37
C GLU A 35 8.80 -7.90 1.02
N ILE A 36 9.83 -7.52 0.26
CA ILE A 36 10.98 -6.72 0.71
C ILE A 36 11.23 -5.50 -0.19
N GLY A 37 10.24 -5.08 -0.99
CA GLY A 37 10.34 -3.88 -1.82
C GLY A 37 11.12 -4.02 -3.15
N ASN A 38 11.50 -5.23 -3.58
CA ASN A 38 12.39 -5.44 -4.73
C ASN A 38 11.71 -5.85 -6.05
N CYS A 39 10.44 -6.30 -6.05
CA CYS A 39 9.82 -6.90 -7.24
C CYS A 39 8.64 -6.12 -7.85
N GLY A 40 8.05 -5.17 -7.12
CA GLY A 40 6.90 -4.39 -7.60
C GLY A 40 5.55 -5.12 -7.67
N THR A 41 5.47 -6.41 -7.34
CA THR A 41 4.21 -7.19 -7.43
C THR A 41 3.07 -6.60 -6.59
N CYS A 42 3.40 -5.99 -5.44
CA CYS A 42 2.43 -5.38 -4.53
C CYS A 42 2.23 -3.87 -4.77
N MET A 43 2.59 -3.38 -5.96
CA MET A 43 2.43 -1.97 -6.29
C MET A 43 0.95 -1.59 -6.30
N VAL A 44 0.62 -0.52 -5.59
CA VAL A 44 -0.73 0.05 -5.52
C VAL A 44 -0.68 1.53 -5.86
N LYS A 45 -1.78 2.05 -6.39
CA LYS A 45 -1.98 3.49 -6.56
C LYS A 45 -2.84 4.03 -5.42
N ILE A 46 -2.33 5.01 -4.71
CA ILE A 46 -3.08 5.76 -3.71
C ILE A 46 -3.93 6.80 -4.46
N VAL A 47 -5.25 6.63 -4.38
CA VAL A 47 -6.21 7.56 -4.99
C VAL A 47 -6.49 8.74 -4.05
N GLU A 48 -6.60 8.47 -2.74
CA GLU A 48 -6.84 9.45 -1.68
C GLU A 48 -6.09 9.05 -0.39
N GLY A 49 -5.80 10.03 0.48
CA GLY A 49 -5.22 9.78 1.81
C GLY A 49 -3.68 9.64 1.84
N MET A 50 -2.97 10.11 0.82
CA MET A 50 -1.51 10.06 0.76
C MET A 50 -0.85 10.84 1.91
N GLU A 51 -1.48 11.88 2.42
CA GLU A 51 -1.05 12.65 3.59
C GLU A 51 -0.98 11.83 4.88
N ASN A 52 -1.66 10.68 4.94
CA ASN A 52 -1.62 9.75 6.07
C ASN A 52 -0.44 8.77 6.00
N MET A 53 0.32 8.78 4.90
CA MET A 53 1.40 7.84 4.67
C MET A 53 2.74 8.38 5.14
N ASN A 54 3.61 7.46 5.56
CA ASN A 54 5.02 7.77 5.76
C ASN A 54 5.67 8.16 4.43
N LYS A 55 6.84 8.80 4.53
CA LYS A 55 7.72 9.04 3.38
C LYS A 55 8.03 7.73 2.64
N LEU A 56 8.46 7.86 1.39
CA LEU A 56 8.94 6.73 0.63
C LEU A 56 10.11 6.07 1.37
N SER A 57 10.12 4.74 1.34
CA SER A 57 11.27 3.95 1.77
C SER A 57 12.32 3.92 0.67
N GLU A 58 13.57 3.60 1.03
CA GLU A 58 14.68 3.50 0.05
C GLU A 58 14.38 2.55 -1.12
N PRO A 59 13.78 1.35 -0.92
CA PRO A 59 13.37 0.50 -2.05
C PRO A 59 12.35 1.16 -2.98
N GLU A 60 11.40 1.92 -2.42
CA GLU A 60 10.40 2.64 -3.20
C GLU A 60 11.03 3.78 -4.01
N GLU A 61 11.94 4.54 -3.41
CA GLU A 61 12.71 5.58 -4.11
C GLU A 61 13.56 4.99 -5.23
N ASN A 62 14.26 3.88 -4.96
CA ASN A 62 15.08 3.18 -5.96
C ASN A 62 14.25 2.62 -7.12
N MET A 63 12.99 2.25 -6.89
CA MET A 63 12.05 1.80 -7.92
C MET A 63 11.36 2.98 -8.65
N GLY A 64 11.61 4.22 -8.22
CA GLY A 64 11.04 5.42 -8.85
C GLY A 64 9.58 5.67 -8.49
N MET A 65 9.14 5.24 -7.30
CA MET A 65 7.82 5.60 -6.77
C MET A 65 7.74 7.11 -6.53
N ASP A 66 6.57 7.70 -6.75
CA ASP A 66 6.34 9.16 -6.70
C ASP A 66 5.33 9.58 -5.61
N GLY A 67 5.00 8.65 -4.70
CA GLY A 67 4.02 8.85 -3.65
C GLY A 67 2.59 8.49 -4.08
N ALA A 68 2.21 8.75 -5.33
CA ALA A 68 0.94 8.27 -5.87
C ALA A 68 0.97 6.75 -6.07
N TYR A 69 2.13 6.20 -6.42
CA TYR A 69 2.39 4.76 -6.43
C TYR A 69 3.23 4.36 -5.22
N ARG A 70 2.85 3.26 -4.56
CA ARG A 70 3.51 2.72 -3.37
C ARG A 70 3.61 1.20 -3.43
N LEU A 71 4.54 0.63 -2.67
CA LEU A 71 4.61 -0.81 -2.45
C LEU A 71 3.87 -1.15 -1.15
N ALA A 72 2.90 -2.05 -1.21
CA ALA A 72 2.06 -2.37 -0.05
C ALA A 72 2.73 -3.28 0.99
N CYS A 73 3.96 -3.75 0.74
CA CYS A 73 4.70 -4.69 1.59
C CYS A 73 5.42 -4.04 2.76
#